data_AF-A0AAV1L9W0-F1
#
_entry.id   AF-A0AAV1L9W0-F1
#
_cell.length_a   1.000
_cell.length_b   1.000
_cell.length_c   1.000
_cell.angle_alpha   90.00
_cell.angle_beta   90.00
_cell.angle_gamma   90.00
#
_symmetry.space_group_name_H-M   'P 1'
#
loop_
_entity.id
_entity.type
_entity.pdbx_description
1 polymer ?
#
loop_
_entity_poly.entity_id
_entity_poly.type
_entity_poly.pdbx_seq_one_letter_code
_entity_poly.pdbx_strand_id
1 'polypeptide(L)'
;MTPFSGDRLTDEAMKTYNYRVSRAWRIVENAFGILQERFELCQKGIQVQPKYIDNIILACTCLHNFIIGGTSTESQNIASVSINLENDNNMNNTLDGMTVREMYKDYFKSDEGSIPWQNDIVNRH
;
A
#
# COMPACT_ATOMS: atom_id res chain seq x y z
N MET A 1 -6.60 6.68 -4.53
CA MET A 1 -5.86 6.69 -5.81
C MET A 1 -6.67 5.93 -6.84
N THR A 2 -7.04 6.50 -7.98
CA THR A 2 -7.84 5.81 -9.00
C THR A 2 -6.95 5.35 -10.16
N PRO A 3 -7.12 4.13 -10.68
CA PRO A 3 -6.44 3.71 -11.91
C PRO A 3 -6.93 4.55 -13.11
N PHE A 4 -6.11 4.62 -14.16
CA PHE A 4 -6.56 5.08 -15.47
C PHE A 4 -7.55 4.08 -16.06
N SER A 5 -8.63 4.58 -16.68
CA SER A 5 -9.64 3.76 -17.36
C SER A 5 -9.03 2.93 -18.49
N GLY A 6 -9.55 1.72 -18.69
CA GLY A 6 -9.07 0.77 -19.71
C GLY A 6 -8.97 1.37 -21.12
N ASP A 7 -9.95 2.19 -21.50
CA ASP A 7 -10.01 2.86 -22.81
C ASP A 7 -8.88 3.88 -23.04
N ARG A 8 -8.17 4.28 -21.98
CA ARG A 8 -7.07 5.26 -22.01
C ARG A 8 -5.68 4.60 -21.85
N LEU A 9 -5.57 3.27 -21.83
CA LEU A 9 -4.32 2.54 -21.62
C LEU A 9 -3.45 2.41 -22.88
N THR A 10 -3.43 3.43 -23.74
CA THR A 10 -2.54 3.46 -24.92
C THR A 10 -1.10 3.83 -24.57
N ASP A 11 -0.88 4.53 -23.45
CA ASP A 11 0.43 4.95 -22.96
C ASP A 11 1.03 3.92 -21.98
N GLU A 12 2.28 3.53 -22.21
CA GLU A 12 3.05 2.64 -21.32
C GLU A 12 3.17 3.20 -19.90
N ALA A 13 3.24 4.52 -19.75
CA ALA A 13 3.32 5.16 -18.43
C ALA A 13 2.03 4.95 -17.63
N MET A 14 0.87 5.02 -18.28
CA MET A 14 -0.43 4.75 -17.63
C MET A 14 -0.56 3.28 -17.24
N LYS A 15 -0.11 2.35 -18.09
CA LYS A 15 -0.08 0.91 -17.76
C LYS A 15 0.86 0.62 -16.57
N THR A 16 2.04 1.23 -16.57
CA THR A 16 3.02 1.13 -15.46
C THR A 16 2.42 1.63 -14.15
N TYR A 17 1.79 2.80 -14.17
CA TYR A 17 1.10 3.35 -13.01
C TYR A 17 0.00 2.41 -12.49
N ASN A 18 -0.90 1.95 -13.37
CA ASN A 18 -1.99 1.05 -12.98
C ASN A 18 -1.44 -0.23 -12.35
N TYR A 19 -0.42 -0.83 -12.97
CA TYR A 19 0.23 -2.03 -12.44
C TYR A 19 0.82 -1.79 -11.04
N ARG A 20 1.54 -0.68 -10.83
CA ARG A 20 2.13 -0.36 -9.52
C ARG A 20 1.07 -0.14 -8.45
N VAL A 21 -0.02 0.55 -8.77
CA VAL A 21 -1.15 0.73 -7.85
C VAL A 21 -1.78 -0.61 -7.50
N SER A 22 -2.07 -1.46 -8.49
CA SER A 22 -2.62 -2.80 -8.25
C SER A 22 -1.67 -3.67 -7.42
N ARG A 23 -0.36 -3.59 -7.65
CA ARG A 23 0.64 -4.30 -6.85
C ARG A 23 0.67 -3.82 -5.40
N ALA A 24 0.60 -2.50 -5.17
CA ALA A 24 0.52 -1.93 -3.83
C ALA A 24 -0.75 -2.38 -3.11
N TRP A 25 -1.91 -2.32 -3.78
CA TRP A 25 -3.17 -2.82 -3.22
C TRP A 25 -3.10 -4.30 -2.86
N ARG A 26 -2.56 -5.15 -3.75
CA ARG A 26 -2.39 -6.58 -3.47
C ARG A 26 -1.55 -6.83 -2.21
N ILE A 27 -0.50 -6.05 -1.97
CA ILE A 27 0.31 -6.17 -0.75
C ILE A 27 -0.53 -5.83 0.48
N VAL A 28 -1.30 -4.74 0.43
CA VAL A 28 -2.17 -4.29 1.52
C VAL A 28 -3.28 -5.31 1.79
N GLU A 29 -3.96 -5.79 0.75
CA GLU A 29 -5.00 -6.82 0.85
C GLU A 29 -4.45 -8.13 1.42
N ASN A 30 -3.28 -8.57 0.96
CA ASN A 30 -2.63 -9.76 1.51
C ASN A 30 -2.30 -9.59 3.00
N ALA A 31 -1.80 -8.43 3.42
CA ALA A 31 -1.51 -8.16 4.83
C ALA A 31 -2.78 -8.20 5.69
N PHE A 32 -3.88 -7.61 5.22
CA PHE A 32 -5.17 -7.70 5.90
C PHE A 32 -5.73 -9.12 5.89
N GLY A 33 -5.52 -9.89 4.82
CA GLY A 33 -5.88 -11.30 4.74
C GLY A 33 -5.18 -12.14 5.81
N ILE A 34 -3.88 -11.93 6.00
CA ILE A 34 -3.10 -12.58 7.08
C ILE A 34 -3.64 -12.19 8.46
N LEU A 35 -3.90 -10.90 8.69
CA LEU A 35 -4.48 -10.44 9.96
C LEU A 35 -5.87 -11.05 10.21
N GLN A 36 -6.70 -11.13 9.17
CA GLN A 36 -8.03 -11.71 9.24
C GLN A 36 -7.97 -13.22 9.50
N GLU A 37 -7.10 -13.97 8.82
CA GLU A 37 -6.91 -15.40 9.07
C GLU A 37 -6.40 -15.66 10.50
N ARG A 38 -5.47 -14.83 10.98
CA ARG A 38 -4.82 -15.03 12.28
C ARG A 38 -5.69 -14.63 13.47
N PHE A 39 -6.50 -13.58 13.32
CA PHE A 39 -7.31 -13.02 14.39
C PHE A 39 -8.79 -13.08 14.01
N GLU A 40 -9.53 -14.01 14.61
CA GLU A 40 -10.99 -14.16 14.39
C GLU A 40 -11.77 -12.86 14.61
N LEU A 41 -11.28 -11.98 15.49
CA LEU A 41 -11.83 -10.65 15.74
C LEU A 41 -11.95 -9.82 14.45
N CYS A 42 -10.99 -9.95 13.53
CA CYS A 42 -10.95 -9.25 12.25
C CYS A 42 -11.82 -9.93 11.17
N GLN A 43 -12.28 -11.17 11.39
CA GLN A 43 -13.16 -11.89 10.46
C GLN A 43 -14.62 -11.48 10.61
N LYS A 44 -15.03 -11.12 11.82
CA LYS A 44 -16.39 -10.71 12.15
C LYS A 44 -16.46 -9.18 12.18
N GLY A 45 -17.66 -8.63 11.99
CA GLY A 45 -17.87 -7.21 12.20
C GLY A 45 -17.44 -6.82 13.62
N ILE A 46 -16.46 -5.93 13.72
CA ILE A 46 -15.93 -5.49 15.01
C ILE A 46 -17.02 -4.65 15.69
N GLN A 47 -17.70 -5.24 16.67
CA GLN A 47 -18.76 -4.58 17.46
C GLN A 47 -18.17 -3.65 18.52
N VAL A 48 -17.29 -2.74 18.09
CA VAL A 48 -16.55 -1.83 18.98
C VAL A 48 -16.68 -0.42 18.42
N GLN A 49 -16.63 0.59 19.30
CA GLN A 49 -16.73 1.98 18.86
C GLN A 49 -15.55 2.32 17.92
N PRO A 50 -15.78 3.08 16.82
CA PRO A 50 -14.74 3.39 15.82
C PRO A 50 -13.43 3.93 16.41
N LYS A 51 -13.51 4.70 17.51
CA LYS A 51 -12.33 5.24 18.21
C LYS A 51 -11.34 4.20 18.74
N TYR A 52 -11.72 2.92 18.84
CA TYR A 52 -10.85 1.86 19.34
C TYR A 52 -10.25 1.00 18.23
N ILE A 53 -10.73 1.14 16.98
CA ILE A 53 -10.33 0.28 15.87
C ILE A 53 -8.84 0.41 15.60
N ASP A 54 -8.30 1.63 15.56
CA ASP A 54 -6.87 1.86 15.30
C ASP A 54 -5.98 1.15 16.32
N ASN A 55 -6.34 1.22 17.60
CA ASN A 55 -5.60 0.55 18.67
C ASN A 55 -5.70 -0.99 18.58
N ILE A 56 -6.86 -1.52 18.17
CA ILE A 56 -7.05 -2.96 17.97
C ILE A 56 -6.17 -3.45 16.83
N ILE A 57 -6.20 -2.78 15.68
CA ILE A 57 -5.39 -3.13 14.51
C ILE A 57 -3.89 -3.03 14.83
N LEU A 58 -3.47 -1.99 15.56
CA LEU A 58 -2.09 -1.84 16.02
C LEU A 58 -1.68 -2.99 16.94
N ALA A 59 -2.51 -3.33 17.94
CA ALA A 59 -2.25 -4.43 18.85
C ALA A 59 -2.13 -5.78 18.12
N CYS A 60 -3.04 -6.08 17.18
CA CYS A 60 -2.98 -7.27 16.33
C CYS A 60 -1.69 -7.32 15.50
N THR A 61 -1.28 -6.20 14.91
CA THR A 61 -0.06 -6.10 14.10
C THR A 61 1.19 -6.30 14.96
N CYS A 62 1.28 -5.63 16.11
CA CYS A 62 2.38 -5.79 17.06
C CYS A 62 2.48 -7.24 17.56
N LEU A 63 1.35 -7.85 17.91
CA LEU A 63 1.30 -9.24 18.38
C LEU A 63 1.70 -10.22 17.28
N HIS A 64 1.23 -10.01 16.05
CA HIS A 64 1.62 -10.82 14.89
C HIS A 64 3.15 -10.79 14.69
N ASN A 65 3.73 -9.58 14.67
CA ASN A 65 5.17 -9.39 14.52
C ASN A 65 5.96 -10.01 15.67
N PHE A 66 5.48 -9.88 16.91
CA PHE A 66 6.10 -10.50 18.08
C PHE A 66 6.12 -12.03 17.99
N ILE A 67 5.01 -12.64 17.59
CA ILE A 67 4.92 -14.11 17.46
C ILE A 67 5.84 -14.62 16.35
N ILE A 68 5.91 -13.92 15.20
CA ILE A 68 6.81 -14.31 14.10
C ILE A 68 8.27 -14.13 14.48
N GLY A 69 8.62 -13.00 15.14
CA GLY A 69 9.97 -12.71 15.59
C GLY A 69 10.48 -13.66 16.69
N GLY A 70 9.58 -14.32 17.42
CA GLY A 70 9.94 -15.32 18.45
C GLY A 70 10.14 -16.74 17.91
N THR A 71 9.66 -17.07 16.70
CA THR A 71 9.76 -18.41 16.10
C THR A 71 10.79 -18.52 14.98
N SER A 72 11.30 -17.39 14.48
CA SER A 72 12.31 -17.35 13.43
C SER A 72 13.64 -16.85 14.01
N THR A 73 14.64 -17.74 14.04
CA THR A 73 16.06 -17.43 14.26
C THR A 73 16.67 -16.66 13.07
N GLU A 74 15.92 -15.71 12.51
CA GLU A 74 16.40 -14.74 11.55
C GLU A 74 15.73 -13.42 11.89
N SER A 75 16.44 -12.58 12.64
CA SER A 75 16.13 -11.17 12.75
C SER A 75 16.19 -10.55 11.35
N GLN A 76 15.10 -10.66 10.59
CA GLN A 76 14.83 -9.73 9.53
C GLN A 76 14.67 -8.39 10.22
N ASN A 77 15.70 -7.55 10.12
CA ASN A 77 15.64 -6.14 10.41
C ASN A 77 14.48 -5.56 9.62
N ILE A 78 13.27 -5.58 10.20
CA ILE A 78 12.25 -4.60 9.86
C ILE A 78 12.84 -3.32 10.43
N ALA A 79 13.73 -2.69 9.65
CA ALA A 79 14.06 -1.30 9.86
C ALA A 79 12.71 -0.63 10.09
N SER A 80 12.51 -0.08 11.28
CA SER A 80 11.35 0.72 11.58
C SER A 80 11.32 1.80 10.51
N VAL A 81 10.53 1.56 9.46
CA VAL A 81 10.17 2.60 8.52
C VAL A 81 9.26 3.49 9.35
N SER A 82 9.88 4.49 9.96
CA SER A 82 9.18 5.64 10.49
C SER A 82 8.45 6.24 9.30
N ILE A 83 7.22 5.79 9.04
CA ILE A 83 6.33 6.50 8.16
C ILE A 83 5.97 7.75 8.96
N ASN A 84 6.76 8.80 8.76
CA ASN A 84 6.36 10.13 9.14
C ASN A 84 5.11 10.44 8.29
N LEU A 85 3.93 10.06 8.78
CA LEU A 85 2.70 10.76 8.43
C LEU A 85 2.81 12.14 9.08
N GLU A 86 3.64 13.00 8.50
CA GLU A 86 3.50 14.42 8.72
C GLU A 86 2.08 14.75 8.24
N ASN A 87 1.19 14.92 9.21
CA ASN A 87 -0.08 15.58 9.01
C ASN A 87 0.29 17.04 8.69
N ASP A 88 0.62 17.27 7.42
CA ASP A 88 0.89 18.60 6.90
C ASP A 88 -0.44 19.36 6.91
N ASN A 89 -0.79 19.90 8.08
CA ASN A 89 -1.97 20.71 8.34
C ASN A 89 -1.84 22.11 7.72
N ASN A 90 -1.04 22.24 6.66
CA ASN A 90 -0.73 23.51 6.06
C ASN A 90 -0.59 23.35 4.54
N MET A 91 -1.72 23.34 3.84
CA MET A 91 -1.98 24.24 2.69
C MET A 91 -3.30 23.87 2.01
N ASN A 92 -4.07 24.91 1.71
CA ASN A 92 -5.31 24.90 0.93
C ASN A 92 -5.10 24.51 -0.54
N ASN A 93 -4.54 23.34 -0.80
CA ASN A 93 -4.61 22.72 -2.12
C ASN A 93 -5.19 21.34 -1.92
N THR A 94 -6.49 21.21 -2.13
CA THR A 94 -7.11 19.93 -2.48
C THR A 94 -6.45 19.50 -3.79
N LEU A 95 -5.25 18.92 -3.71
CA LEU A 95 -4.59 18.33 -4.86
C LEU A 95 -5.56 17.26 -5.34
N ASP A 96 -6.19 17.52 -6.48
CA ASP A 96 -7.20 16.62 -7.00
C ASP A 96 -6.57 15.23 -7.16
N GLY A 97 -7.35 14.17 -6.94
CA GLY A 97 -6.87 12.81 -7.10
C GLY A 97 -6.29 12.55 -8.50
N MET A 98 -6.71 13.35 -9.49
CA MET A 98 -6.09 13.39 -10.81
C MET A 98 -4.66 13.93 -10.79
N THR A 99 -4.39 15.03 -10.09
CA THR A 99 -3.04 15.62 -9.97
C THR A 99 -2.07 14.65 -9.29
N VAL A 100 -2.48 14.03 -8.19
CA VAL A 100 -1.65 13.03 -7.48
C VAL A 100 -1.33 11.84 -8.38
N ARG A 101 -2.33 11.36 -9.13
CA ARG A 101 -2.14 10.29 -10.10
C ARG A 101 -1.14 10.67 -11.20
N GLU A 102 -1.25 11.87 -11.77
CA GLU A 102 -0.31 12.33 -12.79
C GLU A 102 1.12 12.46 -12.23
N MET A 103 1.29 13.00 -11.03
CA MET A 103 2.60 13.08 -10.38
C MET A 103 3.25 11.69 -10.20
N TYR A 104 2.48 10.69 -9.74
CA TYR A 104 3.01 9.33 -9.62
C TYR A 104 3.31 8.68 -10.97
N LYS A 105 2.49 8.92 -11.98
CA LYS A 105 2.72 8.43 -13.35
C LYS A 105 4.06 8.96 -13.89
N ASP A 106 4.29 10.26 -13.74
CA ASP A 106 5.52 10.91 -14.18
C ASP A 106 6.73 10.44 -13.36
N TYR A 107 6.57 10.31 -12.04
CA TYR A 107 7.59 9.75 -11.16
C TYR A 107 8.00 8.32 -11.57
N PHE A 108 7.06 7.43 -11.87
CA PHE A 108 7.42 6.06 -12.26
C PHE A 108 8.14 5.94 -13.61
N LYS A 109 8.13 7.02 -14.40
CA LYS A 109 8.90 7.15 -15.65
C LYS A 109 10.27 7.80 -15.43
N SER A 110 10.45 8.58 -14.37
CA SER A 110 11.73 9.22 -14.02
C SER A 110 12.83 8.19 -13.73
N ASP A 111 14.09 8.62 -13.78
CA ASP A 111 15.24 7.75 -13.51
C ASP A 111 15.24 7.22 -12.07
N GLU A 112 14.71 8.00 -11.12
CA GLU A 112 14.60 7.62 -9.70
C GLU A 112 13.46 6.64 -9.45
N GLY A 113 12.34 6.82 -10.15
CA GLY A 113 11.13 6.04 -9.93
C GLY A 113 11.03 4.81 -10.80
N SER A 114 11.73 4.73 -11.93
CA SER A 114 11.73 3.62 -12.88
C SER A 114 12.38 2.35 -12.30
N ILE A 115 11.87 1.19 -12.69
CA ILE A 115 12.41 -0.10 -12.25
C ILE A 115 12.61 -1.05 -13.43
N PRO A 116 13.67 -1.87 -13.46
CA PRO A 116 14.06 -2.63 -14.65
C PRO A 116 12.97 -3.55 -15.21
N TRP A 117 12.17 -4.15 -14.33
CA TRP A 117 11.17 -5.15 -14.70
C TRP A 117 9.81 -4.56 -15.12
N GLN A 118 9.58 -3.25 -15.02
CA GLN A 118 8.24 -2.69 -15.25
C GLN A 118 7.77 -2.82 -16.69
N ASN A 119 8.69 -2.65 -17.65
CA ASN A 119 8.39 -2.71 -19.08
C ASN A 119 8.04 -4.16 -19.50
N ASP A 120 8.72 -5.14 -18.91
CA ASP A 120 8.45 -6.56 -19.19
C ASP A 120 7.06 -6.99 -18.74
N ILE A 121 6.56 -6.43 -17.64
CA ILE A 121 5.25 -6.80 -17.10
C ILE A 121 4.13 -6.08 -17.87
N VAL A 122 4.36 -4.82 -18.24
CA VAL A 122 3.41 -4.01 -19.01
C VAL A 122 3.22 -4.54 -20.44
N ASN A 123 4.26 -5.14 -21.03
CA ASN A 123 4.26 -5.66 -22.40
C ASN A 123 3.92 -7.16 -22.53
N ARG A 124 3.64 -7.85 -21.42
CA ARG A 124 3.28 -9.28 -21.39
C ARG A 124 1.81 -9.59 -21.71
N HIS A 125 1.01 -8.58 -22.06
CA HIS A 125 -0.43 -8.70 -22.34
C HIS A 125 -0.80 -8.13 -23.71
#